data_AF-A0A7V5R0G3-F1
#
_entry.id   AF-A0A7V5R0G3-F1
#
_cell.length_a   1.000
_cell.length_b   1.000
_cell.length_c   1.000
_cell.angle_alpha   90.00
_cell.angle_beta   90.00
_cell.angle_gamma   90.00
#
_symmetry.space_group_name_H-M   'P 1'
#
loop_
_entity.id
_entity.type
_entity.pdbx_description
1 polymer ?
#
loop_
_entity_poly.entity_id
_entity_poly.type
_entity_poly.pdbx_seq_one_letter_code
_entity_poly.pdbx_strand_id
1 'polypeptide(L)'
;MMNQLVRQMNSAKFFLLVFVFNGVVQAQQVQTANFIIEFKQQALAAQYEVALKSAAASNSKEQLVLSHQNFIEKLTNRYNKTKALFKLKHEYYYALNGMALSLTDEQANWVRKQPEVKSITLEKIHQLDTDIGPEWIGASNVWNGLALDTPGKKGEGIVVGIIDTGI
;
A
#
# COMPACT_ATOMS: atom_id res chain seq x y z
N MET A 1 39.03 -32.54 46.93
CA MET A 1 37.78 -33.30 47.11
C MET A 1 36.83 -32.38 47.86
N MET A 2 35.94 -31.60 47.24
CA MET A 2 34.74 -31.92 46.43
C MET A 2 33.58 -32.52 47.26
N ASN A 3 32.55 -31.71 47.54
CA ASN A 3 31.10 -31.97 47.40
C ASN A 3 30.26 -30.99 48.25
N GLN A 4 29.49 -30.07 47.64
CA GLN A 4 28.06 -30.21 47.26
C GLN A 4 27.12 -30.26 48.49
N LEU A 5 25.93 -29.64 48.60
CA LEU A 5 25.04 -28.83 47.76
C LEU A 5 23.94 -28.28 48.72
N VAL A 6 23.47 -27.04 48.47
CA VAL A 6 22.06 -26.57 48.48
C VAL A 6 21.04 -27.31 49.37
N ARG A 7 20.41 -26.63 50.35
CA ARG A 7 18.93 -26.41 50.44
C ARG A 7 18.47 -25.67 51.70
N GLN A 8 17.47 -24.81 51.48
CA GLN A 8 16.39 -24.38 52.37
C GLN A 8 16.61 -23.17 53.29
N MET A 9 15.98 -22.08 52.86
CA MET A 9 15.60 -20.87 53.56
C MET A 9 14.76 -21.17 54.82
N ASN A 10 14.97 -20.40 55.90
CA ASN A 10 13.87 -19.64 56.50
C ASN A 10 14.35 -18.56 57.49
N SER A 11 13.79 -17.36 57.32
CA SER A 11 13.55 -16.34 58.33
C SER A 11 14.75 -15.54 58.89
N ALA A 12 15.12 -14.45 58.21
CA ALA A 12 15.15 -13.10 58.82
C ALA A 12 15.59 -12.03 57.81
N LYS A 13 14.67 -11.10 57.54
CA LYS A 13 14.85 -9.70 57.14
C LYS A 13 16.30 -9.23 56.91
N PHE A 14 16.71 -9.12 55.65
CA PHE A 14 17.75 -8.17 55.25
C PHE A 14 17.37 -7.56 53.91
N PHE A 15 16.96 -6.29 53.97
CA PHE A 15 16.60 -5.46 52.83
C PHE A 15 17.91 -5.08 52.12
N LEU A 16 18.38 -5.92 51.19
CA LEU A 16 19.48 -5.58 50.29
C LEU A 16 18.87 -5.13 48.96
N LEU A 17 18.87 -3.81 48.74
CA LEU A 17 18.49 -3.18 47.48
C LEU A 17 19.51 -3.54 46.40
N VAL A 18 19.38 -4.71 45.80
CA VAL A 18 20.11 -5.09 44.59
C VAL A 18 19.34 -4.51 43.41
N PHE A 19 19.86 -3.43 42.82
CA PHE A 19 19.44 -2.96 41.51
C PHE A 19 19.82 -4.01 40.46
N VAL A 20 18.96 -5.01 40.27
CA VAL A 20 18.99 -5.83 39.05
C VAL A 20 18.39 -4.96 37.95
N PHE A 21 19.26 -4.44 37.07
CA PHE A 21 18.84 -3.94 35.76
C PHE A 21 18.24 -5.11 34.97
N ASN A 22 16.97 -5.43 35.21
CA ASN A 22 16.16 -6.22 34.29
C ASN A 22 15.73 -5.28 33.15
N GLY A 23 16.71 -4.82 32.38
CA GLY A 23 16.47 -4.25 31.07
C GLY A 23 16.04 -5.37 30.15
N VAL A 24 14.76 -5.78 30.22
CA VAL A 24 14.12 -6.40 29.05
C VAL A 24 14.08 -5.29 28.01
N VAL A 25 15.12 -5.22 27.18
CA VAL A 25 15.03 -4.50 25.91
C VAL A 25 14.00 -5.27 25.11
N GLN A 26 12.74 -4.86 25.21
CA GLN A 26 11.69 -5.39 24.36
C GLN A 26 12.10 -5.06 22.92
N ALA A 27 12.32 -6.09 22.11
CA ALA A 27 12.47 -5.93 20.68
C ALA A 27 11.16 -5.32 20.17
N GLN A 28 11.19 -4.01 19.89
CA GLN A 28 10.04 -3.32 19.33
C GLN A 28 9.78 -3.95 17.95
N GLN A 29 8.67 -4.69 17.86
CA GLN A 29 8.26 -5.34 16.62
C GLN A 29 8.25 -4.29 15.52
N VAL A 30 8.99 -4.55 14.44
CA VAL A 30 9.08 -3.63 13.31
C VAL A 30 7.74 -3.65 12.60
N GLN A 31 6.85 -2.72 12.96
CA GLN A 31 5.54 -2.62 12.34
C GLN A 31 5.69 -2.05 10.93
N THR A 32 5.11 -2.75 9.95
CA THR A 32 5.03 -2.28 8.57
C THR A 32 3.58 -2.04 8.18
N ALA A 33 3.37 -1.06 7.30
CA ALA A 33 2.09 -0.80 6.66
C ALA A 33 2.27 -0.81 5.14
N ASN A 34 1.18 -1.00 4.40
CA ASN A 34 1.22 -0.96 2.95
C ASN A 34 1.06 0.48 2.46
N PHE A 35 1.94 0.87 1.53
CA PHE A 35 1.93 2.19 0.93
C PHE A 35 1.89 2.05 -0.59
N ILE A 36 1.11 2.91 -1.23
CA ILE A 36 1.15 3.14 -2.67
C ILE A 36 2.09 4.33 -2.90
N ILE A 37 3.13 4.10 -3.69
CA ILE A 37 4.12 5.09 -4.08
C ILE A 37 3.85 5.43 -5.53
N GLU A 38 3.57 6.69 -5.82
CA GLU A 38 3.39 7.20 -7.17
C GLU A 38 4.67 7.90 -7.62
N PHE A 39 5.14 7.61 -8.83
CA PHE A 39 6.30 8.25 -9.41
C PHE A 39 5.93 9.47 -10.25
N LYS A 40 6.88 10.39 -10.44
CA LYS A 40 6.68 11.60 -11.25
C LYS A 40 6.58 11.32 -12.75
N GLN A 41 7.22 10.25 -13.23
CA GLN A 41 7.10 9.83 -14.61
C GLN A 41 5.65 9.41 -14.91
N GLN A 42 5.14 9.75 -16.10
CA GLN A 42 3.75 9.47 -16.46
C GLN A 42 3.49 7.97 -16.67
N ALA A 43 2.24 7.56 -16.44
CA ALA A 43 1.77 6.21 -16.72
C ALA A 43 1.45 6.03 -18.21
N LEU A 44 1.46 4.78 -18.69
CA LEU A 44 1.28 4.48 -20.12
C LEU A 44 -0.07 4.96 -20.66
N ALA A 45 -1.14 4.89 -19.87
CA ALA A 45 -2.46 5.36 -20.29
C ALA A 45 -2.53 6.88 -20.48
N ALA A 46 -1.79 7.65 -19.67
CA ALA A 46 -1.71 9.10 -19.82
C ALA A 46 -0.90 9.52 -21.07
N GLN A 47 0.05 8.68 -21.49
CA GLN A 47 0.93 8.96 -22.62
C GLN A 47 0.37 8.47 -23.96
N TYR A 48 -0.31 7.32 -23.97
CA TYR A 48 -0.72 6.63 -25.20
C TYR A 48 -2.23 6.41 -25.33
N GLU A 49 -3.01 6.72 -24.30
CA GLU A 49 -4.48 6.54 -24.26
C GLU A 49 -4.92 5.14 -24.76
N VAL A 50 -5.42 5.04 -25.99
CA VAL A 50 -5.90 3.81 -26.63
C VAL A 50 -4.78 2.98 -27.29
N ALA A 51 -3.60 3.57 -27.54
CA ALA A 51 -2.48 2.97 -28.26
C ALA A 51 -1.50 2.17 -27.36
N LEU A 52 -2.00 1.57 -26.27
CA LEU A 52 -1.21 0.82 -25.28
C LEU A 52 -0.50 -0.42 -25.83
N LYS A 53 -0.90 -0.89 -27.02
CA LYS A 53 -0.30 -2.05 -27.71
C LYS A 53 0.74 -1.66 -28.77
N SER A 54 1.02 -0.37 -28.94
CA SER A 54 2.00 0.09 -29.91
C SER A 54 3.43 -0.28 -29.49
N ALA A 55 4.35 -0.38 -30.46
CA ALA A 55 5.76 -0.61 -30.19
C ALA A 55 6.35 0.49 -29.28
N ALA A 56 5.93 1.74 -29.48
CA ALA A 56 6.33 2.86 -28.63
C ALA A 56 5.89 2.65 -27.16
N ALA A 57 4.64 2.22 -26.93
CA ALA A 57 4.15 1.92 -25.59
C ALA A 57 4.91 0.75 -24.93
N SER A 58 5.33 -0.26 -25.71
CA SER A 58 6.17 -1.34 -25.20
C SER A 58 7.55 -0.84 -24.75
N ASN A 59 8.20 -0.01 -25.56
CA ASN A 59 9.51 0.56 -25.23
C ASN A 59 9.43 1.47 -23.99
N SER A 60 8.39 2.29 -23.88
CA SER A 60 8.17 3.10 -22.67
C SER A 60 7.85 2.25 -21.45
N LYS A 61 7.16 1.11 -21.62
CA LYS A 61 6.97 0.15 -20.52
C LYS A 61 8.30 -0.42 -20.04
N GLU A 62 9.20 -0.78 -20.94
CA GLU A 62 10.54 -1.26 -20.57
C GLU A 62 11.32 -0.20 -19.78
N GLN A 63 11.23 1.07 -20.17
CA GLN A 63 11.82 2.18 -19.41
C GLN A 63 11.24 2.30 -18.00
N LEU A 64 9.92 2.14 -17.84
CA LEU A 64 9.28 2.15 -16.52
C LEU A 64 9.74 0.98 -15.65
N VAL A 65 9.84 -0.22 -16.22
CA VAL A 65 10.36 -1.41 -15.54
C VAL A 65 11.78 -1.16 -15.02
N LEU A 66 12.65 -0.59 -15.86
CA LEU A 66 14.01 -0.23 -15.45
C LEU A 66 14.03 0.84 -14.34
N SER A 67 13.16 1.85 -14.43
CA SER A 67 13.01 2.86 -13.39
C SER A 67 12.60 2.25 -12.04
N HIS A 68 11.66 1.31 -12.04
CA HIS A 68 11.23 0.59 -10.84
C HIS A 68 12.36 -0.26 -10.25
N GLN A 69 13.08 -1.00 -11.09
CA GLN A 69 14.23 -1.81 -10.66
C GLN A 69 15.30 -0.94 -10.00
N ASN A 70 15.67 0.17 -10.64
CA ASN A 70 16.63 1.13 -10.08
C ASN A 70 16.16 1.70 -8.72
N PHE A 71 14.86 1.95 -8.57
CA PHE A 71 14.30 2.41 -7.31
C PHE A 71 14.40 1.35 -6.21
N ILE A 72 14.06 0.09 -6.52
CA ILE A 72 14.20 -1.03 -5.59
C ILE A 72 15.65 -1.28 -5.21
N GLU A 73 16.58 -1.19 -6.15
CA GLU A 73 18.01 -1.29 -5.87
C GLU A 73 18.47 -0.17 -4.93
N LYS A 74 18.03 1.07 -5.17
CA LYS A 74 18.33 2.21 -4.28
C LYS A 74 17.81 1.97 -2.86
N LEU A 75 16.56 1.49 -2.75
CA LEU A 75 15.94 1.16 -1.46
C LEU A 75 16.66 -0.01 -0.77
N THR A 76 17.02 -1.03 -1.54
CA THR A 76 17.82 -2.17 -1.07
C THR A 76 19.17 -1.70 -0.56
N ASN A 77 19.94 -0.94 -1.33
CA ASN A 77 21.25 -0.44 -0.94
C ASN A 77 21.20 0.43 0.33
N ARG A 78 20.07 1.11 0.58
CA ARG A 78 19.86 1.89 1.80
C ARG A 78 19.61 1.02 3.04
N TYR A 79 18.80 -0.04 2.93
CA TYR A 79 18.27 -0.79 4.08
C TYR A 79 18.81 -2.23 4.23
N ASN A 80 19.53 -2.76 3.26
CA ASN A 80 19.96 -4.17 3.17
C ASN A 80 21.21 -4.52 4.01
N LYS A 81 21.47 -3.80 5.11
CA LYS A 81 22.62 -4.14 5.99
C LYS A 81 22.27 -4.49 7.43
N THR A 82 21.16 -4.05 8.02
CA THR A 82 20.89 -4.39 9.43
C THR A 82 19.45 -4.30 9.93
N LYS A 83 18.49 -3.63 9.27
CA LYS A 83 17.13 -3.47 9.82
C LYS A 83 16.06 -3.27 8.73
N ALA A 84 14.99 -4.05 8.88
CA ALA A 84 13.67 -3.97 8.24
C ALA A 84 13.59 -4.40 6.76
N LEU A 85 13.03 -5.61 6.55
CA LEU A 85 12.60 -6.13 5.26
C LEU A 85 11.40 -5.32 4.76
N PHE A 86 11.59 -4.49 3.73
CA PHE A 86 10.46 -4.03 2.95
C PHE A 86 9.99 -5.17 2.02
N LYS A 87 8.71 -5.17 1.65
CA LYS A 87 8.16 -6.16 0.72
C LYS A 87 7.47 -5.48 -0.46
N LEU A 88 7.90 -5.82 -1.67
CA LEU A 88 7.17 -5.47 -2.89
C LEU A 88 5.89 -6.29 -2.97
N LYS A 89 4.75 -5.61 -3.08
CA LYS A 89 3.42 -6.21 -3.21
C LYS A 89 2.93 -6.19 -4.66
N HIS A 90 3.10 -5.05 -5.33
CA HIS A 90 2.63 -4.86 -6.70
C HIS A 90 3.37 -3.73 -7.41
N GLU A 91 3.33 -3.76 -8.74
CA GLU A 91 3.88 -2.72 -9.61
C GLU A 91 2.84 -2.27 -10.62
N TYR A 92 2.76 -0.97 -10.83
CA TYR A 92 1.76 -0.35 -11.69
C TYR A 92 2.43 0.46 -12.79
N TYR A 93 1.98 0.26 -14.02
CA TYR A 93 2.55 0.87 -15.22
C TYR A 93 1.52 1.60 -16.10
N TYR A 94 0.25 1.21 -15.99
CA TYR A 94 -0.78 1.56 -16.98
C TYR A 94 -1.64 2.75 -16.58
N ALA A 95 -2.61 2.54 -15.68
CA ALA A 95 -3.50 3.60 -15.19
C ALA A 95 -2.79 4.53 -14.20
N LEU A 96 -1.84 3.99 -13.46
CA LEU A 96 -0.96 4.72 -12.56
C LEU A 96 0.47 4.20 -12.73
N ASN A 97 1.46 5.07 -12.48
CA ASN A 97 2.87 4.70 -12.47
C ASN A 97 3.37 4.71 -11.02
N GLY A 98 3.67 3.53 -10.50
CA GLY A 98 3.96 3.40 -9.08
C GLY A 98 4.14 1.97 -8.59
N MET A 99 4.31 1.82 -7.28
CA MET A 99 4.51 0.53 -6.63
C MET A 99 3.80 0.46 -5.29
N ALA A 100 3.28 -0.72 -4.95
CA ALA A 100 2.78 -1.02 -3.62
C ALA A 100 3.88 -1.70 -2.80
N LEU A 101 4.33 -1.05 -1.73
CA LEU A 101 5.37 -1.56 -0.83
C LEU A 101 4.85 -1.67 0.61
N SER A 102 5.18 -2.77 1.29
CA SER A 102 5.09 -2.83 2.75
C SER A 102 6.35 -2.23 3.35
N LEU A 103 6.19 -1.13 4.09
CA LEU A 103 7.28 -0.32 4.63
C LEU A 103 7.04 -0.01 6.10
N THR A 104 8.13 0.22 6.83
CA THR A 104 8.10 0.91 8.13
C THR A 104 7.89 2.41 7.94
N ASP A 105 7.49 3.11 9.01
CA ASP A 105 7.36 4.56 8.98
C ASP A 105 8.68 5.28 8.63
N GLU A 106 9.81 4.76 9.12
CA GLU A 106 11.14 5.30 8.79
C GLU A 106 11.42 5.20 7.28
N GLN A 107 11.15 4.02 6.70
CA GLN A 107 11.34 3.78 5.27
C GLN A 107 10.38 4.63 4.44
N ALA A 108 9.10 4.71 4.81
CA ALA A 108 8.12 5.54 4.13
C ALA A 108 8.51 7.04 4.14
N ASN A 109 9.06 7.53 5.26
CA ASN A 109 9.56 8.89 5.38
C ASN A 109 10.79 9.16 4.50
N TRP A 110 11.66 8.17 4.33
CA TRP A 110 12.79 8.28 3.41
C TRP A 110 12.33 8.24 1.94
N VAL A 111 11.41 7.33 1.61
CA VAL A 111 10.81 7.21 0.27
C VAL A 111 10.14 8.52 -0.13
N ARG A 112 9.39 9.15 0.77
CA ARG A 112 8.72 10.45 0.52
C ARG A 112 9.67 11.56 0.06
N LYS A 113 10.95 11.47 0.43
CA LYS A 113 11.97 12.48 0.11
C LYS A 113 12.72 12.20 -1.20
N GLN A 114 12.43 11.08 -1.88
CA GLN A 114 13.14 10.74 -3.11
C GLN A 114 12.68 11.64 -4.28
N PRO A 115 13.60 12.14 -5.12
CA PRO A 115 13.29 13.09 -6.17
C PRO A 115 12.34 12.53 -7.24
N GLU A 116 12.36 11.21 -7.49
CA GLU A 116 11.48 10.52 -8.44
C GLU A 116 10.08 10.26 -7.88
N VAL A 117 9.89 10.31 -6.56
CA VAL A 117 8.60 10.06 -5.91
C VAL A 117 7.73 11.31 -5.99
N LYS A 118 6.52 11.14 -6.50
CA LYS A 118 5.49 12.17 -6.59
C LYS A 118 4.65 12.20 -5.31
N SER A 119 4.18 11.04 -4.87
CA SER A 119 3.37 10.91 -3.67
C SER A 119 3.57 9.55 -3.01
N ILE A 120 3.30 9.47 -1.71
CA ILE A 120 3.23 8.22 -0.97
C ILE A 120 2.01 8.27 -0.06
N THR A 121 1.13 7.29 -0.23
CA THR A 121 -0.16 7.24 0.46
C THR A 121 -0.32 5.88 1.12
N LEU A 122 -0.83 5.87 2.36
CA LEU A 122 -1.18 4.64 3.05
C LEU A 122 -2.28 3.93 2.25
N GLU A 123 -2.10 2.64 1.97
CA GLU A 123 -3.12 1.82 1.32
C GLU A 123 -4.33 1.72 2.24
N LYS A 124 -5.49 2.17 1.76
CA LYS A 124 -6.78 2.00 2.44
C LYS A 124 -7.54 0.88 1.73
N ILE A 125 -7.95 -0.13 2.49
CA ILE A 125 -8.93 -1.10 2.00
C ILE A 125 -10.28 -0.41 2.06
N HIS A 126 -10.83 -0.10 0.89
CA HIS A 126 -12.21 0.40 0.78
C HIS A 126 -13.16 -0.80 0.83
N GLN A 127 -14.15 -0.75 1.72
CA GLN A 127 -15.27 -1.68 1.67
C GLN A 127 -16.18 -1.27 0.51
N LEU A 128 -16.61 -2.23 -0.29
CA LEU A 128 -17.58 -1.98 -1.35
C LEU A 128 -18.95 -1.79 -0.70
N ASP A 129 -19.47 -0.56 -0.73
CA ASP A 129 -20.89 -0.33 -0.50
C ASP A 129 -21.66 -0.78 -1.76
N THR A 130 -22.72 -1.55 -1.55
CA THR A 130 -23.35 -2.40 -2.58
C THR A 130 -24.10 -1.62 -3.68
N ASP A 131 -24.30 -2.29 -4.83
CA ASP A 131 -24.88 -1.82 -6.10
C ASP A 131 -26.41 -1.60 -6.05
N ILE A 132 -26.92 -0.83 -5.08
CA ILE A 132 -28.36 -0.48 -5.04
C ILE A 132 -28.55 0.82 -5.82
N GLY A 133 -28.73 0.70 -7.13
CA GLY A 133 -28.80 1.84 -8.06
C GLY A 133 -30.07 2.72 -7.96
N PRO A 134 -31.00 2.70 -8.93
CA PRO A 134 -32.04 3.74 -9.10
C PRO A 134 -32.95 3.99 -7.90
N GLU A 135 -33.10 2.98 -7.04
CA GLU A 135 -33.95 2.99 -5.85
C GLU A 135 -33.43 3.99 -4.79
N TRP A 136 -32.11 4.22 -4.71
CA TRP A 136 -31.51 5.11 -3.72
C TRP A 136 -31.45 6.58 -4.16
N ILE A 137 -31.36 6.84 -5.46
CA ILE A 137 -31.34 8.21 -6.01
C ILE A 137 -32.75 8.74 -6.37
N GLY A 138 -33.81 7.96 -6.07
CA GLY A 138 -35.20 8.35 -6.30
C GLY A 138 -35.57 8.55 -7.78
N ALA A 139 -34.82 7.95 -8.71
CA ALA A 139 -34.91 8.25 -10.15
C ALA A 139 -35.82 7.30 -10.95
N SER A 140 -36.60 6.44 -10.29
CA SER A 140 -37.46 5.42 -10.94
C SER A 140 -38.40 6.00 -11.99
N ASN A 141 -38.93 7.22 -11.76
CA ASN A 141 -39.86 7.88 -12.68
C ASN A 141 -39.19 8.41 -13.95
N VAL A 142 -37.92 8.81 -13.88
CA VAL A 142 -37.14 9.28 -15.05
C VAL A 142 -36.67 8.09 -15.89
N TRP A 143 -36.26 7.00 -15.23
CA TRP A 143 -35.81 5.77 -15.88
C TRP A 143 -36.93 5.10 -16.70
N ASN A 144 -38.15 5.09 -16.16
CA ASN A 144 -39.33 4.52 -16.82
C ASN A 144 -40.04 5.47 -17.79
N GLY A 145 -39.57 6.73 -17.94
CA GLY A 145 -40.17 7.72 -18.84
C GLY A 145 -41.45 8.39 -18.32
N LEU A 146 -41.85 8.08 -17.09
CA LEU A 146 -43.10 8.53 -16.47
C LEU A 146 -43.06 9.99 -16.00
N ALA A 147 -41.88 10.61 -15.94
CA ALA A 147 -41.72 11.99 -15.48
C ALA A 147 -42.01 13.06 -16.55
N LEU A 148 -41.92 12.72 -17.85
CA LEU A 148 -42.00 13.69 -18.95
C LEU A 148 -42.87 13.23 -20.14
N ASP A 149 -43.59 12.10 -20.00
CA ASP A 149 -44.39 11.50 -21.08
C ASP A 149 -43.58 11.23 -22.38
N THR A 150 -42.28 10.95 -22.19
CA THR A 150 -41.32 10.63 -23.24
C THR A 150 -40.78 9.21 -23.05
N PRO A 151 -40.37 8.50 -24.12
CA PRO A 151 -39.68 7.21 -23.97
C PRO A 151 -38.49 7.34 -23.01
N GLY A 152 -38.46 6.50 -21.98
CA GLY A 152 -37.41 6.54 -20.94
C GLY A 152 -36.02 6.51 -21.56
N LYS A 153 -35.21 7.53 -21.28
CA LYS A 153 -33.92 7.73 -21.95
C LYS A 153 -32.81 6.77 -21.50
N LYS A 154 -33.01 5.95 -20.45
CA LYS A 154 -32.19 4.77 -20.06
C LYS A 154 -30.66 4.90 -20.22
N GLY A 155 -30.10 6.10 -20.10
CA GLY A 155 -28.66 6.34 -20.30
C GLY A 155 -28.20 6.63 -21.75
N GLU A 156 -29.09 6.96 -22.68
CA GLU A 156 -28.75 7.39 -24.04
C GLU A 156 -27.83 8.62 -23.98
N GLY A 157 -26.59 8.47 -24.47
CA GLY A 157 -25.57 9.52 -24.46
C GLY A 157 -24.60 9.49 -23.26
N ILE A 158 -24.75 8.56 -22.31
CA ILE A 158 -23.82 8.41 -21.18
C ILE A 158 -22.80 7.30 -21.49
N VAL A 159 -21.51 7.61 -21.34
CA VAL A 159 -20.44 6.61 -21.29
C VAL A 159 -20.11 6.33 -19.83
N VAL A 160 -20.38 5.12 -19.35
CA VAL A 160 -20.04 4.68 -17.99
C VAL A 160 -18.89 3.68 -18.06
N GLY A 161 -17.78 4.01 -17.40
CA GLY A 161 -16.73 3.04 -17.10
C GLY A 161 -17.08 2.31 -15.82
N ILE A 162 -17.53 1.07 -15.92
CA ILE A 162 -17.79 0.21 -14.76
C ILE A 162 -16.50 -0.55 -14.45
N ILE A 163 -15.94 -0.32 -13.27
CA ILE A 163 -14.80 -1.08 -12.75
C ILE A 163 -15.39 -2.12 -11.80
N ASP A 164 -15.66 -3.31 -12.32
CA ASP A 164 -16.05 -4.46 -11.51
C ASP A 164 -14.81 -5.03 -10.80
N THR A 165 -14.95 -5.32 -9.51
CA THR A 165 -13.91 -6.03 -8.74
C THR A 165 -13.77 -7.49 -9.15
N GLY A 166 -14.73 -8.04 -9.89
CA GLY A 166 -14.71 -9.40 -10.45
C GLY A 166 -14.91 -10.50 -9.40
N ILE A 167 -15.73 -10.24 -8.37
CA ILE A 167 -16.12 -11.24 -7.35
C ILE A 167 -17.46 -11.87 -7.74
#